data_AF-A0A418R1U3-F1
#
_entry.id   AF-A0A418R1U3-F1
#
_cell.length_a   1.000
_cell.length_b   1.000
_cell.length_c   1.000
_cell.angle_alpha   90.00
_cell.angle_beta   90.00
_cell.angle_gamma   90.00
#
_symmetry.space_group_name_H-M   'P 1'
#
loop_
_entity.id
_entity.type
_entity.pdbx_description
1 polymer ?
#
loop_
_entity_poly.entity_id
_entity_poly.type
_entity_poly.pdbx_seq_one_letter_code
_entity_poly.pdbx_strand_id
1 'polypeptide(L)' 'MSFRLDRTAFHAGTHEENARYHAQNQPATMEERLRAAAYLNSVAYGYDLTNPPRLDRTAFSTRKHNS' A
#
# COMPACT_ATOMS: atom_id res chain seq x y z
N MET A 1 10.90 7.12 8.96
CA MET A 1 10.72 5.69 8.60
C MET A 1 11.02 5.53 7.13
N SER A 2 11.96 4.65 6.78
CA SER A 2 12.38 4.36 5.40
C SER A 2 11.54 3.20 4.88
N PHE A 3 10.69 3.44 3.87
CA PHE A 3 9.77 2.43 3.33
C PHE A 3 10.44 1.46 2.33
N ARG A 4 11.74 1.20 2.44
CA ARG A 4 12.43 0.30 1.50
C ARG A 4 11.98 -1.15 1.74
N LEU A 5 11.62 -1.85 0.66
CA LEU A 5 11.30 -3.28 0.70
C LEU A 5 12.54 -4.06 1.17
N ASP A 6 12.46 -4.62 2.36
CA ASP A 6 13.51 -5.49 2.89
C ASP A 6 13.39 -6.88 2.25
N ARG A 7 14.40 -7.26 1.45
CA ARG A 7 14.46 -8.56 0.77
C ARG A 7 14.90 -9.70 1.70
N THR A 8 15.32 -9.39 2.93
CA THR A 8 15.62 -10.36 3.99
C THR A 8 14.40 -10.74 4.83
N ALA A 9 13.25 -10.10 4.59
CA ALA A 9 12.01 -10.37 5.32
C ALA A 9 11.43 -11.78 5.10
N PHE A 10 11.86 -12.48 4.05
CA PHE A 10 11.48 -13.87 3.82
C PHE A 10 12.41 -14.80 4.61
N HIS A 11 12.01 -15.12 5.84
CA HIS A 11 12.67 -16.11 6.67
C HIS A 11 12.12 -17.51 6.33
N ALA A 12 12.99 -18.50 6.13
CA ALA A 12 12.60 -19.91 6.04
C ALA A 12 12.29 -20.48 7.44
N GLY A 13 11.36 -19.85 8.15
CA GLY A 13 10.93 -20.21 9.51
C GLY A 13 9.63 -21.01 9.52
N THR A 14 9.26 -21.50 10.70
CA THR A 14 7.97 -22.16 10.95
C THR A 14 6.80 -21.17 10.80
N HIS A 15 5.58 -21.69 10.62
CA HIS A 15 4.38 -20.87 10.48
C HIS A 15 4.19 -19.89 11.65
N GLU A 16 4.49 -20.32 12.89
CA GLU A 16 4.40 -19.47 14.08
C GLU A 16 5.42 -18.33 14.08
N GLU A 17 6.65 -18.60 13.65
CA GLU A 17 7.71 -17.58 13.56
C GLU A 17 7.35 -16.53 12.50
N ASN A 18 6.84 -16.96 11.35
CA ASN A 18 6.37 -16.04 10.31
C ASN A 18 5.17 -15.23 10.78
N ALA A 19 4.21 -15.84 11.49
CA ALA A 19 3.06 -15.12 12.03
C ALA A 19 3.49 -14.04 13.04
N ARG A 20 4.44 -14.35 13.93
CA ARG A 20 5.00 -13.37 14.87
C ARG A 20 5.77 -12.26 14.17
N TYR A 21 6.58 -12.60 13.16
CA TYR A 21 7.32 -11.63 12.37
C TYR A 21 6.38 -10.67 11.63
N HIS A 22 5.33 -11.18 10.99
CA HIS A 22 4.33 -10.34 10.33
C HIS A 22 3.58 -9.45 11.31
N ALA A 23 3.21 -9.97 12.48
CA ALA A 23 2.55 -9.19 13.52
C ALA A 23 3.43 -8.04 14.05
N GLN A 24 4.74 -8.27 14.21
CA GLN A 24 5.68 -7.26 14.69
C GLN A 24 6.01 -6.18 13.65
N ASN A 25 6.01 -6.52 12.36
CA ASN A 25 6.37 -5.61 11.27
C ASN A 25 5.17 -4.95 10.59
N GLN A 26 3.94 -5.22 11.06
CA GLN A 26 2.77 -4.54 10.54
C GLN A 26 2.72 -3.09 11.05
N PRO A 27 2.34 -2.13 10.18
CA PRO A 27 2.13 -0.77 10.62
C PRO A 27 1.01 -0.73 11.67
N ALA A 28 1.26 -0.08 12.80
CA ALA A 28 0.34 -0.08 13.94
C ALA A 28 -0.92 0.73 13.64
N THR A 29 -0.75 1.89 12.98
CA THR A 29 -1.84 2.82 12.71
C THR A 29 -2.39 2.69 11.29
N MET A 30 -3.65 3.12 11.10
CA MET A 30 -4.25 3.17 9.76
C MET A 30 -3.49 4.12 8.83
N GLU A 31 -2.99 5.24 9.36
CA GLU A 31 -2.21 6.20 8.58
C GLU A 31 -0.91 5.59 8.05
N GLU A 32 -0.17 4.87 8.88
CA GLU A 32 1.05 4.18 8.44
C GLU A 32 0.74 3.07 7.43
N ARG A 33 -0.39 2.35 7.60
CA ARG A 33 -0.86 1.36 6.62
C ARG A 33 -1.13 2.00 5.26
N LEU A 34 -1.79 3.15 5.23
CA LEU A 34 -2.05 3.90 4.01
C LEU A 34 -0.76 4.40 3.35
N ARG A 35 0.21 4.90 4.13
CA ARG A 35 1.52 5.32 3.60
C ARG A 35 2.31 4.15 3.01
N ALA A 36 2.33 3.00 3.68
CA ALA A 36 2.99 1.80 3.19
C ALA A 36 2.34 1.31 1.87
N ALA A 37 1.00 1.27 1.82
CA ALA A 37 0.27 0.93 0.60
C ALA A 37 0.56 1.91 -0.55
N ALA A 38 0.57 3.22 -0.27
CA ALA A 38 0.88 4.24 -1.27
C ALA A 38 2.30 4.08 -1.85
N TYR A 39 3.29 3.77 -1.00
CA TYR A 39 4.66 3.49 -1.44
C TYR A 39 4.75 2.23 -2.32
N LEU A 40 4.11 1.13 -1.90
CA LEU A 40 4.11 -0.11 -2.69
C LEU A 40 3.47 0.11 -4.07
N ASN A 41 2.37 0.86 -4.13
CA ASN A 41 1.74 1.25 -5.38
C ASN A 41 2.64 2.14 -6.24
N SER A 42 3.37 3.09 -5.65
CA SER A 42 4.27 3.97 -6.39
C SER A 42 5.42 3.21 -7.03
N VAL A 43 5.95 2.20 -6.33
CA VAL A 43 6.97 1.28 -6.86
C VAL A 43 6.40 0.42 -7.99
N ALA A 44 5.18 -0.12 -7.83
CA ALA A 44 4.56 -1.01 -8.80
C ALA A 44 4.20 -0.30 -10.12
N TYR A 45 3.70 0.93 -10.04
CA TYR A 45 3.20 1.70 -11.19
C TYR A 45 4.14 2.83 -11.64
N GLY A 46 5.27 3.04 -10.95
CA GLY A 46 6.30 3.99 -11.35
C GLY A 46 5.91 5.47 -11.25
N TYR A 47 5.09 5.85 -10.27
CA TYR A 47 4.69 7.25 -10.06
C TYR A 47 5.39 7.91 -8.86
N ASP A 48 5.43 9.24 -8.83
CA ASP A 48 5.98 10.00 -7.71
C ASP A 48 4.98 10.07 -6.54
N LEU A 49 5.42 9.73 -5.34
CA LEU A 49 4.63 9.81 -4.11
C LEU A 49 4.23 11.24 -3.75
N THR A 50 5.05 12.23 -4.11
CA THR A 50 4.75 13.64 -3.82
C THR A 50 3.84 14.27 -4.86
N ASN A 51 3.77 13.65 -6.05
CA ASN A 51 2.91 14.06 -7.15
C ASN A 51 2.23 12.85 -7.81
N PRO A 52 1.31 12.17 -7.09
CA PRO A 52 0.66 10.97 -7.60
C PRO A 52 -0.32 11.31 -8.73
N PRO A 53 -0.57 10.37 -9.66
CA PRO A 53 -1.54 10.54 -10.72
C PRO A 53 -2.93 10.78 -10.14
N ARG A 54 -3.64 11.75 -10.71
CA ARG A 54 -4.98 12.13 -10.25
C ARG A 54 -6.01 11.18 -10.85
N LEU A 55 -6.93 10.70 -10.02
CA LEU A 55 -8.06 9.92 -10.48
C LEU A 55 -8.95 10.77 -11.40
N ASP A 56 -9.14 10.32 -12.63
CA ASP A 56 -10.18 10.85 -13.51
C ASP A 56 -11.56 10.37 -13.04
N ARG A 57 -12.37 11.32 -12.56
CA ARG A 57 -13.73 11.04 -12.08
C ARG A 57 -14.77 11.06 -13.21
N THR A 58 -14.37 11.39 -14.43
CA THR A 58 -15.28 11.53 -15.57
C THR A 58 -15.46 10.23 -16.34
N ALA A 59 -14.50 9.31 -16.27
CA ALA A 59 -14.54 8.00 -16.94
C ALA A 59 -15.79 7.15 -16.58
N PHE A 60 -16.36 7.35 -15.39
CA PHE A 60 -17.56 6.64 -14.91
C PHE A 60 -18.73 7.59 -14.59
N SER A 61 -18.80 8.77 -15.22
CA SER A 61 -19.96 9.65 -15.02
C SER A 61 -21.20 9.06 -15.70
N THR A 62 -21.95 8.24 -14.97
CA THR A 62 -23.31 7.88 -15.38
C THR A 62 -24.17 9.14 -15.34
N ARG A 63 -24.91 9.40 -16.42
CA ARG A 63 -25.86 10.51 -16.49
C ARG A 63 -26.86 10.36 -15.33
N LYS A 64 -26.96 11.35 -14.44
CA LYS A 64 -28.05 11.39 -13.44
C LYS A 64 -29.39 11.39 -14.19
N HIS A 65 -30.20 10.36 -13.98
CA HIS A 65 -31.60 10.38 -14.38
C HIS A 65 -32.32 11.23 -13.33
N ASN A 66 -32.73 12.45 -13.70
CA ASN A 66 -33.65 13.21 -12.87
C ASN A 66 -35.02 12.52 -13.00
N SER A 67 -35.52 11.97 -11.90
CA SER A 67 -36.90 11.51 -11.74
C SER A 67 -37.74 12.61 -11.14
#